data_AF-A0A0F9I900-F1
#
_entry.id   AF-A0A0F9I900-F1
#
_cell.length_a   1.000
_cell.length_b   1.000
_cell.length_c   1.000
_cell.angle_alpha   90.00
_cell.angle_beta   90.00
_cell.angle_gamma   90.00
#
_symmetry.space_group_name_H-M   'P 1'
#
loop_
_entity.id
_entity.type
_entity.pdbx_description
1 polymer ?
#
loop_
_entity_poly.entity_id
_entity_poly.type
_entity_poly.pdbx_seq_one_letter_code
_entity_poly.pdbx_strand_id
1 'polypeptide(L)'
;MRKQFKSKLTSGFIVMALALFATSCSTDDGSVFETPTDPTGPSNPDTENPAEPEVATLVFNESDPSSNVPTAETSGEVGTNVPGRVIFTSSETNQLRMYITQNVSGGGAIPFQVLDIDDPNLKDETKGDGSIDLDGSNKKAIDFTFELPVPDIDNGEIVYTFWTTTGKGDFRDSEKRLALGEGTITVTVGNGTNPAAEVRSFTGIKLFAPRADGNSETFFSLLNETVYNITDGPEFRAFWDFGYYYTNDATASFASTANYKTVFDFDVEGFEAEATEDDAENETLNEAFFELSAKTTAEFDAIALSGELNEINQALFQNIENLNEGDVIEFVDNYGKKGLIKV
;
A
#
# COMPACT_ATOMS: atom_id res chain seq x y z
N MET A 1 -86.89 9.63 25.23
CA MET A 1 -86.23 8.45 25.81
C MET A 1 -85.15 7.95 24.84
N ARG A 2 -83.90 8.40 25.03
CA ARG A 2 -82.70 7.58 25.39
C ARG A 2 -82.33 6.43 24.44
N LYS A 3 -81.45 6.78 23.47
CA LYS A 3 -80.11 6.23 23.15
C LYS A 3 -79.94 4.70 23.00
N GLN A 4 -79.51 4.27 21.82
CA GLN A 4 -78.47 3.24 21.68
C GLN A 4 -77.52 3.58 20.52
N PHE A 5 -76.27 3.91 20.88
CA PHE A 5 -75.08 3.96 20.03
C PHE A 5 -74.05 3.05 20.69
N LYS A 6 -73.52 2.06 19.96
CA LYS A 6 -72.25 1.33 20.21
C LYS A 6 -71.85 0.70 18.88
N SER A 7 -70.61 0.64 18.41
CA SER A 7 -69.38 1.42 18.59
C SER A 7 -68.45 0.99 17.44
N LYS A 8 -67.57 1.90 17.01
CA LYS A 8 -66.44 1.66 16.11
C LYS A 8 -65.47 0.61 16.68
N LEU A 9 -64.73 -0.11 15.83
CA LEU A 9 -63.27 -0.01 15.69
C LEU A 9 -62.74 -1.04 14.67
N THR A 10 -62.15 -0.54 13.59
CA THR A 10 -61.24 -1.26 12.69
C THR A 10 -59.84 -1.12 13.30
N SER A 11 -59.14 -2.23 13.54
CA SER A 11 -57.76 -2.23 14.04
C SER A 11 -56.88 -2.99 13.05
N GLY A 12 -55.86 -2.29 12.55
CA GLY A 12 -54.86 -2.80 11.62
C GLY A 12 -53.78 -3.64 12.31
N PHE A 13 -53.15 -4.47 11.47
CA PHE A 13 -52.04 -5.35 11.76
C PHE A 13 -50.81 -4.60 12.31
N ILE A 14 -50.22 -5.12 13.38
CA ILE A 14 -48.83 -4.87 13.79
C ILE A 14 -48.10 -6.20 13.63
N VAL A 15 -47.15 -6.26 12.69
CA VAL A 15 -46.17 -7.34 12.56
C VAL A 15 -44.99 -6.97 13.47
N MET A 16 -44.83 -7.76 14.51
CA MET A 16 -43.73 -7.67 15.48
C MET A 16 -42.58 -8.53 14.95
N ALA A 17 -41.60 -7.92 14.30
CA ALA A 17 -40.32 -8.57 14.00
C ALA A 17 -39.41 -8.39 15.22
N LEU A 18 -39.10 -9.50 15.89
CA LEU A 18 -38.16 -9.53 17.01
C LEU A 18 -36.75 -9.17 16.52
N ALA A 19 -36.21 -8.09 17.05
CA ALA A 19 -34.79 -7.81 17.09
C ALA A 19 -34.11 -8.77 18.09
N LEU A 20 -33.27 -9.66 17.59
CA LEU A 20 -32.25 -10.34 18.40
C LEU A 20 -30.95 -9.57 18.21
N PHE A 21 -30.74 -8.56 19.06
CA PHE A 21 -29.42 -8.00 19.28
C PHE A 21 -28.60 -9.03 20.05
N ALA A 22 -27.66 -9.68 19.37
CA ALA A 22 -26.53 -10.30 20.04
C ALA A 22 -25.59 -9.18 20.49
N THR A 23 -25.70 -8.79 21.75
CA THR A 23 -24.65 -8.04 22.45
C THR A 23 -23.42 -8.92 22.55
N SER A 24 -22.48 -8.76 21.62
CA SER A 24 -21.09 -9.17 21.78
C SER A 24 -20.29 -7.92 22.13
N CYS A 25 -20.19 -7.63 23.43
CA CYS A 25 -19.17 -6.73 23.93
C CYS A 25 -17.82 -7.44 23.78
N SER A 26 -17.10 -7.18 22.68
CA SER A 26 -15.65 -7.26 22.71
C SER A 26 -15.17 -5.93 23.27
N THR A 27 -14.78 -5.93 24.54
CA THR A 27 -14.01 -4.82 25.09
C THR A 27 -12.57 -5.04 24.60
N ASP A 28 -12.27 -4.54 23.41
CA ASP A 28 -10.90 -4.48 22.88
C ASP A 28 -10.20 -3.30 23.55
N ASP A 29 -9.73 -3.52 24.78
CA ASP A 29 -8.80 -2.61 25.46
C ASP A 29 -7.42 -2.75 24.79
N GLY A 30 -7.23 -2.13 23.62
CA GLY A 30 -5.94 -2.10 22.94
C GLY A 30 -5.92 -1.58 21.50
N SER A 31 -7.03 -1.62 20.77
CA SER A 31 -7.00 -1.33 19.32
C SER A 31 -6.90 0.17 19.03
N VAL A 32 -5.92 0.54 18.21
CA VAL A 32 -5.70 1.91 17.66
C VAL A 32 -6.88 2.38 16.81
N PHE A 33 -7.60 1.42 16.24
CA PHE A 33 -8.80 1.65 15.45
C PHE A 33 -10.02 1.41 16.33
N GLU A 34 -10.56 2.47 16.92
CA GLU A 34 -11.79 2.35 17.70
C GLU A 34 -12.93 1.81 16.81
N THR A 35 -13.62 0.79 17.30
CA THR A 35 -14.92 0.41 16.71
C THR A 35 -15.94 1.44 17.20
N PRO A 36 -16.73 2.09 16.33
CA PRO A 36 -17.60 3.17 16.78
C PRO A 36 -18.52 2.77 17.93
N THR A 37 -18.58 3.62 18.97
CA THR A 37 -19.84 3.76 19.72
C THR A 37 -20.69 4.76 18.95
N ASP A 38 -21.91 4.32 18.61
CA ASP A 38 -22.91 5.07 17.86
C ASP A 38 -22.94 6.58 18.25
N PRO A 39 -22.79 7.53 17.30
CA PRO A 39 -22.79 8.96 17.61
C PRO A 39 -24.18 9.50 17.99
N THR A 40 -25.21 8.64 18.10
CA THR A 40 -26.56 9.04 18.54
C THR A 40 -26.67 9.22 20.06
N GLY A 41 -25.81 10.04 20.64
CA GLY A 41 -26.15 10.78 21.86
C GLY A 41 -27.23 11.82 21.53
N PRO A 42 -28.25 12.03 22.38
CA PRO A 42 -29.39 12.88 22.03
C PRO A 42 -28.93 14.31 21.74
N SER A 43 -29.11 14.72 20.48
CA SER A 43 -28.82 16.07 20.01
C SER A 43 -29.68 17.09 20.75
N ASN A 44 -29.01 18.01 21.43
CA ASN A 44 -29.62 19.21 22.00
C ASN A 44 -29.79 20.24 20.86
N PRO A 45 -31.01 20.73 20.55
CA PRO A 45 -31.30 21.40 19.28
C PRO A 45 -30.85 22.88 19.17
N ASP A 46 -30.03 23.41 20.09
CA ASP A 46 -29.77 24.86 20.18
C ASP A 46 -28.28 25.27 20.21
N THR A 47 -27.41 24.52 19.55
CA THR A 47 -26.04 24.99 19.27
C THR A 47 -25.81 25.00 17.77
N GLU A 48 -25.85 26.19 17.16
CA GLU A 48 -25.18 26.44 15.87
C GLU A 48 -23.68 26.18 16.10
N ASN A 49 -23.27 24.93 15.90
CA ASN A 49 -21.87 24.56 15.87
C ASN A 49 -21.30 25.27 14.62
N PRO A 50 -20.20 26.04 14.73
CA PRO A 50 -19.48 26.45 13.52
C PRO A 50 -19.22 25.18 12.71
N ALA A 51 -19.51 25.21 11.40
CA ALA A 51 -19.34 24.06 10.53
C ALA A 51 -17.95 23.48 10.78
N GLU A 52 -17.88 22.28 11.34
CA GLU A 52 -16.60 21.59 11.51
C GLU A 52 -15.97 21.47 10.12
N PRO A 53 -14.64 21.67 10.01
CA PRO A 53 -13.97 21.58 8.73
C PRO A 53 -14.33 20.25 8.05
N GLU A 54 -14.73 20.32 6.78
CA GLU A 54 -15.07 19.14 6.00
C GLU A 54 -13.81 18.29 5.85
N VAL A 55 -13.77 17.15 6.54
CA VAL A 55 -12.64 16.21 6.49
C VAL A 55 -12.79 15.37 5.22
N ALA A 56 -11.74 15.34 4.39
CA ALA A 56 -11.71 14.46 3.21
C ALA A 56 -11.89 13.01 3.65
N THR A 57 -13.03 12.41 3.31
CA THR A 57 -13.46 11.12 3.87
C THR A 57 -13.65 10.09 2.78
N LEU A 58 -12.93 8.98 2.89
CA LEU A 58 -13.16 7.76 2.13
C LEU A 58 -14.17 6.88 2.85
N VAL A 59 -15.08 6.29 2.09
CA VAL A 59 -16.08 5.35 2.61
C VAL A 59 -16.10 4.11 1.74
N PHE A 60 -15.91 2.95 2.35
CA PHE A 60 -16.13 1.67 1.70
C PHE A 60 -17.00 0.78 2.59
N ASN A 61 -18.05 0.23 2.01
CA ASN A 61 -18.96 -0.69 2.65
C ASN A 61 -19.17 -1.92 1.75
N GLU A 62 -18.63 -3.06 2.17
CA GLU A 62 -18.75 -4.33 1.43
C GLU A 62 -20.22 -4.74 1.22
N SER A 63 -21.09 -4.49 2.21
CA SER A 63 -22.52 -4.83 2.15
C SER A 63 -23.35 -3.84 1.35
N ASP A 64 -22.88 -2.60 1.20
CA ASP A 64 -23.52 -1.57 0.38
C ASP A 64 -22.51 -0.79 -0.46
N PRO A 65 -21.99 -1.40 -1.55
CA PRO A 65 -21.02 -0.73 -2.42
C PRO A 65 -21.56 0.55 -3.07
N SER A 66 -22.88 0.75 -3.10
CA SER A 66 -23.49 1.98 -3.65
C SER A 66 -23.27 3.21 -2.78
N SER A 67 -22.91 3.00 -1.50
CA SER A 67 -22.55 4.06 -0.56
C SER A 67 -21.06 4.42 -0.58
N ASN A 68 -20.25 3.74 -1.41
CA ASN A 68 -18.81 3.96 -1.42
C ASN A 68 -18.45 5.35 -1.94
N VAL A 69 -17.48 5.96 -1.26
CA VAL A 69 -16.80 7.19 -1.65
C VAL A 69 -15.32 6.83 -1.85
N PRO A 70 -14.93 6.43 -3.07
CA PRO A 70 -13.58 5.95 -3.36
C PRO A 70 -12.57 7.08 -3.54
N THR A 71 -13.02 8.32 -3.66
CA THR A 71 -12.16 9.48 -3.89
C THR A 71 -12.62 10.62 -2.99
N ALA A 72 -11.68 11.30 -2.35
CA ALA A 72 -11.90 12.53 -1.62
C ALA A 72 -10.80 13.54 -1.94
N GLU A 73 -11.11 14.83 -1.81
CA GLU A 73 -10.21 15.92 -2.17
C GLU A 73 -10.13 16.93 -1.02
N THR A 74 -8.96 17.53 -0.83
CA THR A 74 -8.73 18.63 0.10
C THR A 74 -7.61 19.53 -0.41
N SER A 75 -7.41 20.68 0.23
CA SER A 75 -6.29 21.58 -0.05
C SER A 75 -5.39 21.69 1.18
N GLY A 76 -4.07 21.70 0.96
CA GLY A 76 -3.09 21.78 2.03
C GLY A 76 -2.13 22.95 1.85
N GLU A 77 -1.66 23.51 2.98
CA GLU A 77 -0.52 24.42 2.98
C GLU A 77 0.78 23.61 3.11
N VAL A 78 1.82 24.05 2.42
CA VAL A 78 3.13 23.38 2.46
C VAL A 78 3.69 23.35 3.90
N GLY A 79 4.21 22.20 4.31
CA GLY A 79 4.79 21.99 5.63
C GLY A 79 3.76 21.81 6.75
N THR A 80 2.48 21.64 6.42
CA THR A 80 1.41 21.32 7.38
C THR A 80 0.92 19.88 7.22
N ASN A 81 -0.09 19.49 8.01
CA ASN A 81 -0.84 18.26 7.82
C ASN A 81 -2.31 18.59 7.49
N VAL A 82 -2.98 17.70 6.76
CA VAL A 82 -4.42 17.77 6.50
C VAL A 82 -5.11 16.50 7.00
N PRO A 83 -6.30 16.61 7.64
CA PRO A 83 -7.01 15.44 8.11
C PRO A 83 -7.62 14.68 6.92
N GLY A 84 -7.32 13.37 6.85
CA GLY A 84 -7.91 12.43 5.90
C GLY A 84 -8.54 11.27 6.63
N ARG A 85 -9.86 11.11 6.50
CA ARG A 85 -10.62 10.07 7.20
C ARG A 85 -10.88 8.86 6.32
N VAL A 86 -10.76 7.67 6.88
CA VAL A 86 -11.02 6.40 6.20
C VAL A 86 -12.04 5.61 7.00
N ILE A 87 -13.16 5.27 6.36
CA ILE A 87 -14.24 4.46 6.93
C ILE A 87 -14.39 3.19 6.10
N PHE A 88 -13.82 2.08 6.55
CA PHE A 88 -13.87 0.78 5.87
C PHE A 88 -14.69 -0.22 6.68
N THR A 89 -15.84 -0.61 6.13
CA THR A 89 -16.77 -1.56 6.75
C THR A 89 -16.90 -2.81 5.88
N SER A 90 -16.59 -3.95 6.46
CA SER A 90 -16.72 -5.27 5.86
C SER A 90 -17.70 -6.13 6.66
N SER A 91 -18.51 -6.89 5.95
CA SER A 91 -19.46 -7.86 6.51
C SER A 91 -18.88 -9.27 6.60
N GLU A 92 -18.07 -9.68 5.61
CA GLU A 92 -17.64 -11.07 5.44
C GLU A 92 -16.11 -11.18 5.40
N THR A 93 -15.43 -10.23 4.77
CA THR A 93 -13.97 -10.27 4.56
C THR A 93 -13.20 -9.76 5.78
N ASN A 94 -12.16 -10.47 6.21
CA ASN A 94 -11.32 -10.01 7.32
C ASN A 94 -10.30 -9.01 6.79
N GLN A 95 -10.22 -7.83 7.41
CA GLN A 95 -9.22 -6.82 7.09
C GLN A 95 -8.06 -7.01 8.07
N LEU A 96 -6.90 -7.50 7.58
CA LEU A 96 -5.76 -7.85 8.44
C LEU A 96 -4.68 -6.78 8.45
N ARG A 97 -4.42 -6.19 7.29
CA ARG A 97 -3.41 -5.14 7.12
C ARG A 97 -3.99 -3.97 6.35
N MET A 98 -3.53 -2.76 6.66
CA MET A 98 -3.78 -1.56 5.86
C MET A 98 -2.48 -1.12 5.19
N TYR A 99 -2.60 -0.83 3.90
CA TYR A 99 -1.54 -0.28 3.08
C TYR A 99 -1.89 1.15 2.69
N ILE A 100 -0.88 2.01 2.75
CA ILE A 100 -0.99 3.42 2.40
C ILE A 100 0.18 3.75 1.47
N THR A 101 -0.11 4.36 0.32
CA THR A 101 0.93 4.96 -0.52
C THR A 101 0.77 6.46 -0.62
N GLN A 102 1.86 7.14 -0.95
CA GLN A 102 1.90 8.55 -1.25
C GLN A 102 2.54 8.75 -2.62
N ASN A 103 1.91 9.57 -3.46
CA ASN A 103 2.50 10.04 -4.71
C ASN A 103 2.54 11.56 -4.70
N VAL A 104 3.74 12.12 -4.53
CA VAL A 104 3.96 13.57 -4.50
C VAL A 104 4.26 14.06 -5.91
N SER A 105 3.46 15.00 -6.41
CA SER A 105 3.71 15.70 -7.67
C SER A 105 3.88 14.78 -8.89
N GLY A 106 3.26 13.60 -8.89
CA GLY A 106 3.37 12.63 -9.97
C GLY A 106 4.72 11.87 -10.03
N GLY A 107 5.56 11.96 -8.99
CA GLY A 107 6.84 11.25 -8.90
C GLY A 107 6.74 9.72 -8.76
N GLY A 108 5.52 9.18 -8.72
CA GLY A 108 5.22 7.77 -8.56
C GLY A 108 4.99 7.40 -7.09
N ALA A 109 4.03 6.52 -6.87
CA ALA A 109 3.65 6.07 -5.54
C ALA A 109 4.82 5.39 -4.80
N ILE A 110 4.95 5.71 -3.51
CA ILE A 110 5.83 5.03 -2.55
C ILE A 110 5.03 4.63 -1.32
N PRO A 111 5.48 3.61 -0.56
CA PRO A 111 4.92 3.32 0.74
C PRO A 111 4.94 4.60 1.59
N PHE A 112 3.78 4.95 2.14
CA PHE A 112 3.69 6.05 3.07
C PHE A 112 4.33 5.62 4.40
N GLN A 113 5.33 6.36 4.87
CA GLN A 113 5.97 6.03 6.13
C GLN A 113 5.08 6.48 7.28
N VAL A 114 4.39 5.53 7.91
CA VAL A 114 3.53 5.76 9.08
C VAL A 114 4.30 6.39 10.24
N LEU A 115 5.63 6.25 10.27
CA LEU A 115 6.51 6.91 11.24
C LEU A 115 6.46 8.45 11.16
N ASP A 116 6.06 9.01 10.02
CA ASP A 116 5.85 10.46 9.83
C ASP A 116 4.54 10.94 10.46
N ILE A 117 3.67 10.03 10.90
CA ILE A 117 2.51 10.36 11.73
C ILE A 117 2.95 10.34 13.19
N ASP A 118 2.76 11.44 13.91
CA ASP A 118 3.02 11.54 15.35
C ASP A 118 1.92 10.86 16.21
N ASP A 119 1.48 9.68 15.81
CA ASP A 119 0.56 8.83 16.59
C ASP A 119 1.34 7.62 17.14
N PRO A 120 1.59 7.55 18.46
CA PRO A 120 2.35 6.45 19.06
C PRO A 120 1.64 5.11 18.93
N ASN A 121 0.31 5.11 18.84
CA ASN A 121 -0.47 3.88 18.72
C ASN A 121 -0.28 3.26 17.33
N LEU A 122 -0.33 4.07 16.26
CA LEU A 122 -0.08 3.60 14.90
C LEU A 122 1.36 3.09 14.71
N LYS A 123 2.34 3.68 15.42
CA LYS A 123 3.74 3.25 15.36
C LYS A 123 3.93 1.83 15.92
N ASP A 124 3.22 1.48 16.99
CA ASP A 124 3.29 0.15 17.60
C ASP A 124 2.63 -0.93 16.73
N GLU A 125 1.66 -0.55 15.90
CA GLU A 125 0.96 -1.46 14.95
C GLU A 125 1.63 -1.57 13.58
N THR A 126 2.69 -0.81 13.30
CA THR A 126 3.36 -0.86 11.99
C THR A 126 4.22 -2.12 11.87
N LYS A 127 3.99 -2.93 10.82
CA LYS A 127 4.76 -4.13 10.49
C LYS A 127 6.11 -3.78 9.87
N GLY A 128 6.99 -4.78 9.79
CA GLY A 128 8.33 -4.61 9.22
C GLY A 128 8.28 -4.11 7.78
N ASP A 129 7.30 -4.59 7.01
CA ASP A 129 7.02 -4.16 5.64
C ASP A 129 6.46 -2.72 5.50
N GLY A 130 6.13 -2.05 6.61
CA GLY A 130 5.57 -0.69 6.65
C GLY A 130 4.04 -0.63 6.57
N SER A 131 3.35 -1.77 6.42
CA SER A 131 1.89 -1.83 6.53
C SER A 131 1.43 -1.69 7.98
N ILE A 132 0.19 -1.29 8.19
CA ILE A 132 -0.40 -1.19 9.53
C ILE A 132 -1.14 -2.49 9.84
N ASP A 133 -0.80 -3.14 10.94
CA ASP A 133 -1.58 -4.26 11.48
C ASP A 133 -2.94 -3.75 11.98
N LEU A 134 -4.01 -4.47 11.64
CA LEU A 134 -5.36 -4.10 12.04
C LEU A 134 -5.85 -4.90 13.27
N ASP A 135 -4.91 -5.31 14.12
CA ASP A 135 -5.16 -6.00 15.39
C ASP A 135 -6.04 -7.26 15.22
N GLY A 136 -5.59 -8.16 14.35
CA GLY A 136 -5.98 -9.55 14.36
C GLY A 136 -7.04 -9.98 13.34
N SER A 137 -7.29 -11.29 13.34
CA SER A 137 -7.91 -12.04 12.24
C SER A 137 -9.36 -11.70 11.90
N ASN A 138 -10.00 -10.69 12.52
CA ASN A 138 -11.43 -10.41 12.38
C ASN A 138 -11.80 -8.93 12.33
N LYS A 139 -10.88 -7.99 12.05
CA LYS A 139 -11.28 -6.58 11.96
C LYS A 139 -12.27 -6.39 10.81
N LYS A 140 -13.45 -5.87 11.16
CA LYS A 140 -14.57 -5.65 10.23
C LYS A 140 -14.88 -4.17 9.99
N ALA A 141 -14.54 -3.31 10.93
CA ALA A 141 -14.80 -1.88 10.82
C ALA A 141 -13.53 -1.11 11.18
N ILE A 142 -13.22 -0.13 10.35
CA ILE A 142 -12.14 0.84 10.53
C ILE A 142 -12.78 2.21 10.35
N ASP A 143 -12.53 3.10 11.30
CA ASP A 143 -12.89 4.50 11.23
C ASP A 143 -11.75 5.28 11.86
N PHE A 144 -10.91 5.88 11.01
CA PHE A 144 -9.69 6.53 11.45
C PHE A 144 -9.45 7.81 10.68
N THR A 145 -8.90 8.83 11.35
CA THR A 145 -8.49 10.08 10.71
C THR A 145 -6.97 10.20 10.79
N PHE A 146 -6.33 10.17 9.63
CA PHE A 146 -4.90 10.34 9.47
C PHE A 146 -4.56 11.83 9.34
N GLU A 147 -3.49 12.26 10.00
CA GLU A 147 -2.87 13.56 9.77
C GLU A 147 -1.90 13.43 8.59
N LEU A 148 -2.40 13.72 7.38
CA LEU A 148 -1.64 13.51 6.14
C LEU A 148 -0.69 14.67 5.90
N PRO A 149 0.64 14.44 5.81
CA PRO A 149 1.59 15.52 5.64
C PRO A 149 1.45 16.22 4.30
N VAL A 150 1.87 17.48 4.22
CA VAL A 150 1.93 18.23 2.97
C VAL A 150 3.40 18.58 2.75
N PRO A 151 4.17 17.73 2.04
CA PRO A 151 5.59 17.95 1.81
C PRO A 151 5.89 19.28 1.12
N ASP A 152 7.14 19.72 1.21
CA ASP A 152 7.64 20.95 0.59
C ASP A 152 7.66 20.84 -0.94
N ILE A 153 6.54 21.23 -1.57
CA ILE A 153 6.38 21.32 -3.01
C ILE A 153 5.87 22.71 -3.40
N ASP A 154 6.39 23.26 -4.50
CA ASP A 154 5.96 24.58 -4.98
C ASP A 154 4.48 24.57 -5.42
N ASN A 155 4.05 23.49 -6.08
CA ASN A 155 2.74 23.35 -6.70
C ASN A 155 2.50 21.90 -7.15
N GLY A 156 1.27 21.40 -7.01
CA GLY A 156 0.91 20.07 -7.50
C GLY A 156 -0.13 19.39 -6.62
N GLU A 157 -0.21 18.08 -6.77
CA GLU A 157 -1.08 17.20 -5.99
C GLU A 157 -0.24 16.18 -5.22
N ILE A 158 -0.71 15.85 -4.02
CA ILE A 158 -0.24 14.71 -3.25
C ILE A 158 -1.40 13.73 -3.19
N VAL A 159 -1.21 12.55 -3.77
CA VAL A 159 -2.24 11.51 -3.78
C VAL A 159 -1.88 10.47 -2.75
N TYR A 160 -2.74 10.31 -1.75
CA TYR A 160 -2.68 9.22 -0.79
C TYR A 160 -3.66 8.13 -1.20
N THR A 161 -3.17 6.89 -1.26
CA THR A 161 -4.00 5.73 -1.61
C THR A 161 -4.08 4.78 -0.44
N PHE A 162 -5.27 4.33 -0.09
CA PHE A 162 -5.56 3.46 1.05
C PHE A 162 -6.29 2.20 0.59
N TRP A 163 -5.86 1.05 1.09
CA TRP A 163 -6.57 -0.21 0.94
C TRP A 163 -6.24 -1.16 2.09
N THR A 164 -7.07 -2.16 2.29
CA THR A 164 -6.84 -3.25 3.25
C THR A 164 -6.75 -4.58 2.55
N THR A 165 -6.07 -5.52 3.18
CA THR A 165 -5.84 -6.85 2.62
C THR A 165 -6.20 -7.95 3.62
N THR A 166 -6.45 -9.14 3.11
CA THR A 166 -6.72 -10.35 3.91
C THR A 166 -5.46 -11.04 4.41
N GLY A 167 -4.29 -10.42 4.23
CA GLY A 167 -2.97 -10.97 4.50
C GLY A 167 -1.87 -10.00 4.04
N LYS A 168 -0.65 -10.49 3.82
CA LYS A 168 0.47 -9.68 3.33
C LYS A 168 0.24 -9.17 1.90
N GLY A 169 0.05 -7.87 1.69
CA GLY A 169 -0.10 -7.25 0.37
C GLY A 169 1.22 -6.85 -0.29
N ASP A 170 1.15 -6.00 -1.31
CA ASP A 170 2.28 -5.29 -1.93
C ASP A 170 1.88 -3.83 -2.19
N PHE A 171 2.73 -2.86 -1.82
CA PHE A 171 2.46 -1.43 -2.03
C PHE A 171 2.37 -1.02 -3.51
N ARG A 172 2.77 -1.89 -4.44
CA ARG A 172 2.70 -1.67 -5.89
C ARG A 172 1.49 -2.32 -6.55
N ASP A 173 0.78 -3.19 -5.82
CA ASP A 173 -0.36 -3.95 -6.31
C ASP A 173 -1.45 -4.03 -5.25
N SER A 174 -2.41 -3.11 -5.36
CA SER A 174 -3.57 -3.05 -4.47
C SER A 174 -4.49 -4.26 -4.62
N GLU A 175 -4.45 -4.99 -5.74
CA GLU A 175 -5.27 -6.17 -5.97
C GLU A 175 -4.74 -7.40 -5.24
N LYS A 176 -3.44 -7.43 -4.89
CA LYS A 176 -2.82 -8.56 -4.16
C LYS A 176 -3.46 -8.70 -2.78
N ARG A 177 -4.35 -9.71 -2.68
CA ARG A 177 -5.11 -10.07 -1.47
C ARG A 177 -6.01 -8.94 -0.96
N LEU A 178 -6.55 -8.13 -1.87
CA LEU A 178 -7.45 -7.03 -1.54
C LEU A 178 -8.64 -7.50 -0.69
N ALA A 179 -8.85 -6.82 0.44
CA ALA A 179 -10.04 -6.96 1.27
C ALA A 179 -11.05 -5.84 0.99
N LEU A 180 -10.61 -4.58 1.09
CA LEU A 180 -11.45 -3.41 0.84
C LEU A 180 -10.61 -2.20 0.39
N GLY A 181 -11.20 -1.30 -0.39
CA GLY A 181 -10.48 -0.24 -1.13
C GLY A 181 -10.60 -0.50 -2.64
N GLU A 182 -9.72 0.03 -3.50
CA GLU A 182 -8.67 1.03 -3.31
C GLU A 182 -9.28 2.45 -3.31
N GLY A 183 -8.97 3.28 -2.30
CA GLY A 183 -9.50 4.63 -2.18
C GLY A 183 -8.41 5.70 -2.15
N THR A 184 -8.70 6.91 -2.64
CA THR A 184 -7.71 7.99 -2.77
C THR A 184 -8.12 9.30 -2.11
N ILE A 185 -7.22 9.90 -1.34
CA ILE A 185 -7.33 11.28 -0.85
C ILE A 185 -6.31 12.13 -1.61
N THR A 186 -6.80 13.10 -2.38
CA THR A 186 -5.96 14.03 -3.14
C THR A 186 -5.85 15.36 -2.40
N VAL A 187 -4.62 15.76 -2.07
CA VAL A 187 -4.31 17.05 -1.46
C VAL A 187 -3.75 17.98 -2.52
N THR A 188 -4.48 19.04 -2.85
CA THR A 188 -4.03 20.06 -3.81
C THR A 188 -3.17 21.13 -3.10
N VAL A 189 -2.00 21.40 -3.67
CA VAL A 189 -1.12 22.50 -3.30
C VAL A 189 -1.04 23.50 -4.45
N GLY A 190 -1.24 24.78 -4.15
CA GLY A 190 -1.24 25.85 -5.15
C GLY A 190 -2.41 25.72 -6.13
N ASN A 191 -2.10 25.55 -7.42
CA ASN A 191 -3.07 25.38 -8.51
C ASN A 191 -3.29 23.89 -8.90
N GLY A 192 -2.65 22.94 -8.22
CA GLY A 192 -2.82 21.50 -8.47
C GLY A 192 -2.11 20.94 -9.72
N THR A 193 -1.38 21.76 -10.46
CA THR A 193 -0.67 21.28 -11.66
C THR A 193 0.67 20.65 -11.27
N ASN A 194 0.79 19.34 -11.48
CA ASN A 194 2.05 18.65 -11.26
C ASN A 194 3.14 19.14 -12.24
N PRO A 195 4.38 19.37 -11.75
CA PRO A 195 5.53 19.55 -12.63
C PRO A 195 5.81 18.28 -13.43
N ALA A 196 6.76 18.37 -14.38
CA ALA A 196 7.26 17.16 -15.03
C ALA A 196 7.96 16.29 -13.98
N ALA A 197 7.55 15.02 -13.87
CA ALA A 197 8.08 14.11 -12.88
C ALA A 197 9.55 13.74 -13.17
N GLU A 198 10.41 13.99 -12.18
CA GLU A 198 11.82 13.60 -12.21
C GLU A 198 12.00 12.08 -12.13
N VAL A 199 13.16 11.58 -12.57
CA VAL A 199 13.56 10.20 -12.35
C VAL A 199 13.93 9.99 -10.89
N ARG A 200 13.43 8.91 -10.30
CA ARG A 200 13.92 8.45 -9.00
C ARG A 200 15.31 7.84 -9.17
N SER A 201 16.29 8.36 -8.44
CA SER A 201 17.68 7.94 -8.54
C SER A 201 18.16 7.32 -7.24
N PHE A 202 18.82 6.16 -7.37
CA PHE A 202 19.45 5.42 -6.29
C PHE A 202 20.93 5.28 -6.60
N THR A 203 21.82 5.52 -5.62
CA THR A 203 23.26 5.54 -5.87
C THR A 203 24.04 4.82 -4.78
N GLY A 204 25.18 4.22 -5.16
CA GLY A 204 26.06 3.54 -4.20
C GLY A 204 25.52 2.22 -3.65
N ILE A 205 24.54 1.63 -4.33
CA ILE A 205 23.96 0.32 -3.98
C ILE A 205 25.03 -0.77 -4.11
N LYS A 206 25.10 -1.65 -3.12
CA LYS A 206 25.99 -2.80 -3.10
C LYS A 206 25.18 -4.05 -2.92
N LEU A 207 25.39 -5.02 -3.80
CA LEU A 207 24.78 -6.33 -3.72
C LEU A 207 25.88 -7.38 -3.61
N PHE A 208 25.61 -8.44 -2.85
CA PHE A 208 26.56 -9.50 -2.57
C PHE A 208 25.98 -10.84 -2.98
N ALA A 209 26.81 -11.65 -3.64
CA ALA A 209 26.39 -12.98 -4.06
C ALA A 209 26.02 -13.81 -2.83
N PRO A 210 24.98 -14.66 -2.91
CA PRO A 210 24.51 -15.41 -1.77
C PRO A 210 25.61 -16.23 -1.11
N ARG A 211 25.55 -16.26 0.21
CA ARG A 211 26.44 -17.08 1.03
C ARG A 211 25.68 -18.32 1.49
N ALA A 212 26.42 -19.38 1.81
CA ALA A 212 25.83 -20.64 2.27
C ALA A 212 25.05 -20.51 3.60
N ASP A 213 25.30 -19.47 4.38
CA ASP A 213 24.58 -19.15 5.62
C ASP A 213 23.36 -18.25 5.37
N GLY A 214 23.03 -17.94 4.12
CA GLY A 214 21.93 -17.06 3.72
C GLY A 214 22.15 -15.58 4.03
N ASN A 215 23.12 -15.26 4.89
CA ASN A 215 23.39 -13.92 5.41
C ASN A 215 24.15 -13.07 4.38
N SER A 216 23.43 -12.66 3.34
CA SER A 216 23.93 -11.84 2.24
C SER A 216 22.88 -10.85 1.75
N GLU A 217 23.26 -9.58 1.70
CA GLU A 217 22.52 -8.47 1.09
C GLU A 217 22.46 -8.66 -0.44
N THR A 218 21.50 -9.46 -0.88
CA THR A 218 21.46 -10.05 -2.24
C THR A 218 20.40 -9.38 -3.10
N PHE A 219 19.22 -9.16 -2.53
CA PHE A 219 18.03 -8.72 -3.26
C PHE A 219 17.84 -7.22 -3.13
N PHE A 220 17.48 -6.57 -4.22
CA PHE A 220 17.18 -5.14 -4.25
C PHE A 220 15.69 -4.91 -4.50
N SER A 221 15.17 -3.86 -3.88
CA SER A 221 13.82 -3.35 -4.08
C SER A 221 13.87 -1.97 -4.73
N LEU A 222 13.33 -1.88 -5.95
CA LEU A 222 13.13 -0.65 -6.70
C LEU A 222 12.03 0.24 -6.07
N LEU A 223 11.20 -0.34 -5.21
CA LEU A 223 10.14 0.37 -4.49
C LEU A 223 10.72 1.38 -3.49
N ASN A 224 11.69 0.96 -2.69
CA ASN A 224 12.12 1.66 -1.47
C ASN A 224 13.64 1.76 -1.29
N GLU A 225 14.44 1.52 -2.34
CA GLU A 225 15.91 1.58 -2.30
C GLU A 225 16.56 0.62 -1.28
N THR A 226 15.86 -0.43 -0.87
CA THR A 226 16.37 -1.32 0.17
C THR A 226 17.06 -2.53 -0.43
N VAL A 227 18.25 -2.82 0.11
CA VAL A 227 18.93 -4.10 -0.10
C VAL A 227 18.57 -5.04 1.05
N TYR A 228 18.10 -6.23 0.72
CA TYR A 228 17.61 -7.20 1.68
C TYR A 228 18.54 -8.39 1.83
N ASN A 229 18.57 -8.91 3.06
CA ASN A 229 19.11 -10.23 3.32
C ASN A 229 18.13 -11.30 2.84
N ILE A 230 18.64 -12.45 2.38
CA ILE A 230 17.78 -13.56 1.98
C ILE A 230 16.98 -14.09 3.18
N THR A 231 17.57 -14.06 4.37
CA THR A 231 16.89 -14.51 5.60
C THR A 231 15.71 -13.63 6.01
N ASP A 232 15.60 -12.41 5.45
CA ASP A 232 14.51 -11.49 5.74
C ASP A 232 13.28 -11.76 4.85
N GLY A 233 13.36 -12.75 3.96
CA GLY A 233 12.30 -13.09 3.02
C GLY A 233 10.91 -13.31 3.62
N PRO A 234 10.74 -13.99 4.77
CA PRO A 234 9.41 -14.14 5.37
C PRO A 234 8.66 -12.81 5.53
N GLU A 235 9.36 -11.70 5.83
CA GLU A 235 8.74 -10.38 5.92
C GLU A 235 8.84 -9.57 4.62
N PHE A 236 9.89 -9.71 3.82
CA PHE A 236 10.16 -8.75 2.71
C PHE A 236 10.23 -9.33 1.30
N ARG A 237 10.07 -10.65 1.13
CA ARG A 237 10.22 -11.32 -0.17
C ARG A 237 9.36 -10.73 -1.29
N ALA A 238 8.16 -10.26 -0.95
CA ALA A 238 7.25 -9.59 -1.89
C ALA A 238 7.83 -8.29 -2.47
N PHE A 239 8.83 -7.67 -1.84
CA PHE A 239 9.44 -6.42 -2.29
C PHE A 239 10.69 -6.62 -3.15
N TRP A 240 11.24 -7.84 -3.19
CA TRP A 240 12.45 -8.12 -3.93
C TRP A 240 12.16 -8.11 -5.43
N ASP A 241 12.80 -7.23 -6.18
CA ASP A 241 12.63 -7.15 -7.64
C ASP A 241 13.65 -8.01 -8.38
N PHE A 242 14.90 -7.95 -7.93
CA PHE A 242 15.98 -8.77 -8.48
C PHE A 242 17.08 -9.01 -7.45
N GLY A 243 17.86 -10.07 -7.69
CA GLY A 243 19.03 -10.41 -6.91
C GLY A 243 20.31 -10.41 -7.73
N TYR A 244 21.43 -10.18 -7.05
CA TYR A 244 22.77 -10.36 -7.61
C TYR A 244 23.32 -11.75 -7.34
N TYR A 245 23.84 -12.42 -8.36
CA TYR A 245 24.53 -13.70 -8.24
C TYR A 245 25.88 -13.70 -8.94
N TYR A 246 26.72 -14.66 -8.56
CA TYR A 246 28.02 -14.89 -9.17
C TYR A 246 28.34 -16.39 -9.20
N THR A 247 28.68 -16.89 -10.38
CA THR A 247 29.12 -18.27 -10.64
C THR A 247 30.39 -18.29 -11.50
N ASN A 248 30.92 -19.49 -11.76
CA ASN A 248 32.07 -19.65 -12.65
C ASN A 248 31.73 -19.39 -14.13
N ASP A 249 30.49 -19.67 -14.54
CA ASP A 249 30.04 -19.60 -15.94
C ASP A 249 29.29 -18.30 -16.25
N ALA A 250 28.60 -17.74 -15.25
CA ALA A 250 27.99 -16.43 -15.25
C ALA A 250 28.56 -15.64 -14.08
N THR A 251 29.44 -14.69 -14.37
CA THR A 251 30.15 -13.89 -13.35
C THR A 251 29.20 -12.87 -12.69
N ALA A 252 29.55 -11.59 -12.60
CA ALA A 252 28.64 -10.60 -12.02
C ALA A 252 27.33 -10.56 -12.82
N SER A 253 26.20 -10.90 -12.19
CA SER A 253 24.94 -11.13 -12.89
C SER A 253 23.74 -10.68 -12.06
N PHE A 254 22.67 -10.26 -12.71
CA PHE A 254 21.37 -10.00 -12.08
C PHE A 254 20.34 -11.01 -12.57
N ALA A 255 19.42 -11.38 -11.69
CA ALA A 255 18.22 -12.10 -12.06
C ALA A 255 17.02 -11.58 -11.30
N SER A 256 15.90 -11.51 -12.00
CA SER A 256 14.56 -11.38 -11.43
C SER A 256 14.39 -12.29 -10.24
N THR A 257 13.73 -11.83 -9.18
CA THR A 257 13.44 -12.67 -8.01
C THR A 257 12.70 -13.95 -8.41
N ALA A 258 11.72 -13.86 -9.32
CA ALA A 258 10.98 -15.01 -9.82
C ALA A 258 11.82 -16.02 -10.62
N ASN A 259 12.89 -15.57 -11.30
CA ASN A 259 13.78 -16.44 -12.08
C ASN A 259 15.04 -16.86 -11.31
N TYR A 260 15.25 -16.31 -10.11
CA TYR A 260 16.52 -16.38 -9.42
C TYR A 260 16.98 -17.83 -9.16
N LYS A 261 16.07 -18.67 -8.62
CA LYS A 261 16.36 -20.10 -8.35
C LYS A 261 16.58 -20.93 -9.62
N THR A 262 16.07 -20.48 -10.77
CA THR A 262 16.28 -21.17 -12.05
C THR A 262 17.71 -20.97 -12.56
N VAL A 263 18.27 -19.77 -12.40
CA VAL A 263 19.62 -19.44 -12.88
C VAL A 263 20.70 -19.64 -11.83
N PHE A 264 20.31 -19.63 -10.56
CA PHE A 264 21.18 -19.84 -9.42
C PHE A 264 20.45 -20.74 -8.40
N ASP A 265 20.61 -22.05 -8.57
CA ASP A 265 19.95 -23.08 -7.77
C ASP A 265 20.77 -23.39 -6.51
N PHE A 266 20.46 -22.68 -5.42
CA PHE A 266 21.03 -22.88 -4.10
C PHE A 266 19.92 -22.82 -3.06
N ASP A 267 19.93 -23.78 -2.14
CA ASP A 267 18.93 -23.82 -1.07
C ASP A 267 19.37 -22.90 0.08
N VAL A 268 18.58 -21.86 0.32
CA VAL A 268 18.74 -20.95 1.47
C VAL A 268 17.38 -20.65 2.10
N GLU A 269 17.37 -20.68 3.43
CA GLU A 269 16.20 -20.33 4.25
C GLU A 269 15.75 -18.89 3.98
N GLY A 270 14.43 -18.70 3.90
CA GLY A 270 13.80 -17.41 3.66
C GLY A 270 13.56 -17.06 2.19
N PHE A 271 14.25 -17.69 1.23
CA PHE A 271 14.00 -17.42 -0.20
C PHE A 271 12.62 -17.91 -0.65
N GLU A 272 12.21 -19.12 -0.26
CA GLU A 272 10.87 -19.65 -0.56
C GLU A 272 9.95 -19.46 0.65
N ALA A 273 8.65 -19.34 0.39
CA ALA A 273 7.65 -19.28 1.44
C ALA A 273 7.56 -20.61 2.18
N GLU A 274 7.66 -20.57 3.51
CA GLU A 274 7.40 -21.75 4.33
C GLU A 274 5.90 -22.00 4.50
N ALA A 275 5.48 -23.26 4.65
CA ALA A 275 4.07 -23.61 4.85
C ALA A 275 3.43 -23.01 6.11
N THR A 276 4.24 -22.46 7.02
CA THR A 276 3.82 -21.74 8.22
C THR A 276 3.61 -20.24 8.00
N GLU A 277 4.06 -19.70 6.86
CA GLU A 277 3.80 -18.31 6.47
C GLU A 277 2.35 -18.13 6.03
N ASP A 278 1.78 -16.96 6.33
CA ASP A 278 0.43 -16.61 5.90
C ASP A 278 0.35 -16.60 4.37
N ASP A 279 -0.58 -17.41 3.84
CA ASP A 279 -0.87 -17.51 2.41
C ASP A 279 0.35 -17.88 1.54
N ALA A 280 1.24 -18.72 2.08
CA ALA A 280 2.47 -19.18 1.44
C ALA A 280 2.25 -19.77 0.03
N GLU A 281 1.13 -20.48 -0.18
CA GLU A 281 0.81 -21.13 -1.46
C GLU A 281 0.54 -20.14 -2.60
N ASN A 282 0.16 -18.89 -2.26
CA ASN A 282 -0.14 -17.84 -3.22
C ASN A 282 0.93 -16.73 -3.22
N GLU A 283 2.08 -16.96 -2.58
CA GLU A 283 3.16 -15.98 -2.62
C GLU A 283 3.82 -15.95 -4.01
N THR A 284 3.69 -14.80 -4.67
CA THR A 284 4.27 -14.54 -5.99
C THR A 284 5.52 -13.67 -5.86
N LEU A 285 6.59 -14.11 -6.50
CA LEU A 285 7.84 -13.35 -6.61
C LEU A 285 7.74 -12.36 -7.77
N ASN A 286 8.38 -11.21 -7.63
CA ASN A 286 8.35 -10.19 -8.68
C ASN A 286 9.16 -10.61 -9.88
N GLU A 287 8.72 -10.11 -11.04
CA GLU A 287 9.43 -10.30 -12.30
C GLU A 287 10.11 -8.99 -12.72
N ALA A 288 11.40 -9.08 -13.02
CA ALA A 288 12.14 -8.00 -13.65
C ALA A 288 12.78 -8.51 -14.94
N PHE A 289 12.72 -7.70 -16.00
CA PHE A 289 13.24 -8.03 -17.32
C PHE A 289 14.40 -7.10 -17.64
N PHE A 290 15.50 -7.66 -18.13
CA PHE A 290 16.76 -6.93 -18.33
C PHE A 290 17.24 -7.01 -19.77
N GLU A 291 17.83 -5.91 -20.25
CA GLU A 291 18.58 -5.85 -21.50
C GLU A 291 19.74 -4.88 -21.39
N LEU A 292 20.86 -5.15 -22.06
CA LEU A 292 21.95 -4.20 -22.13
C LEU A 292 21.52 -3.00 -23.00
N SER A 293 21.58 -1.80 -22.42
CA SER A 293 21.21 -0.58 -23.10
C SER A 293 22.22 -0.20 -24.18
N ALA A 294 21.74 0.44 -25.25
CA ALA A 294 22.60 1.13 -26.21
C ALA A 294 23.12 2.48 -25.67
N LYS A 295 22.60 2.96 -24.54
CA LYS A 295 23.00 4.23 -23.92
C LYS A 295 24.39 4.13 -23.30
N THR A 296 25.16 5.19 -23.45
CA THR A 296 26.43 5.39 -22.74
C THR A 296 26.19 5.79 -21.28
N THR A 297 27.22 5.67 -20.45
CA THR A 297 27.18 6.15 -19.06
C THR A 297 26.90 7.65 -18.97
N ALA A 298 27.37 8.44 -19.94
CA ALA A 298 27.08 9.87 -20.02
C ALA A 298 25.61 10.17 -20.36
N GLU A 299 24.98 9.35 -21.20
CA GLU A 299 23.55 9.46 -21.49
C GLU A 299 22.70 9.01 -20.30
N PHE A 300 23.13 7.96 -19.58
CA PHE A 300 22.53 7.58 -18.30
C PHE A 300 22.56 8.74 -17.30
N ASP A 301 23.72 9.38 -17.12
CA ASP A 301 23.90 10.50 -16.18
C ASP A 301 23.14 11.77 -16.59
N ALA A 302 22.70 11.87 -17.85
CA ALA A 302 21.97 13.02 -18.37
C ALA A 302 20.45 12.89 -18.21
N ILE A 303 19.92 11.70 -17.92
CA ILE A 303 18.49 11.48 -17.74
C ILE A 303 18.03 12.13 -16.43
N ALA A 304 17.03 13.00 -16.53
CA ALA A 304 16.49 13.74 -15.39
C ALA A 304 14.99 13.53 -15.23
N LEU A 305 14.25 13.29 -16.31
CA LEU A 305 12.79 13.18 -16.30
C LEU A 305 12.33 11.76 -16.58
N SER A 306 11.35 11.29 -15.80
CA SER A 306 10.74 9.95 -15.95
C SER A 306 10.22 9.70 -17.37
N GLY A 307 9.74 10.75 -18.05
CA GLY A 307 9.28 10.67 -19.42
C GLY A 307 10.34 10.24 -20.44
N GLU A 308 11.63 10.44 -20.14
CA GLU A 308 12.76 10.02 -20.99
C GLU A 308 12.97 8.50 -20.97
N LEU A 309 12.42 7.80 -19.97
CA LEU A 309 12.48 6.35 -19.83
C LEU A 309 11.35 5.62 -20.58
N ASN A 310 10.38 6.37 -21.14
CA ASN A 310 9.21 5.79 -21.81
C ASN A 310 9.58 4.92 -23.03
N GLU A 311 10.71 5.20 -23.68
CA GLU A 311 11.20 4.47 -24.85
C GLU A 311 11.72 3.06 -24.53
N ILE A 312 12.02 2.78 -23.25
CA ILE A 312 12.47 1.46 -22.80
C ILE A 312 11.32 0.47 -22.98
N ASN A 313 11.62 -0.67 -23.60
CA ASN A 313 10.65 -1.74 -23.81
C ASN A 313 11.01 -2.93 -22.93
N GLN A 314 9.99 -3.70 -22.55
CA GLN A 314 10.21 -4.91 -21.77
C GLN A 314 10.97 -5.94 -22.60
N ALA A 315 12.12 -6.38 -22.09
CA ALA A 315 12.90 -7.46 -22.66
C ALA A 315 12.24 -8.82 -22.41
N LEU A 316 12.76 -9.88 -23.07
CA LEU A 316 12.31 -11.26 -22.84
C LEU A 316 13.08 -11.97 -21.73
N PHE A 317 14.21 -11.41 -21.30
CA PHE A 317 15.13 -12.07 -20.39
C PHE A 317 14.90 -11.60 -18.96
N GLN A 318 14.73 -12.56 -18.04
CA GLN A 318 14.62 -12.30 -16.60
C GLN A 318 15.96 -12.42 -15.87
N ASN A 319 17.06 -12.45 -16.61
CA ASN A 319 18.41 -12.40 -16.08
C ASN A 319 19.35 -11.74 -17.10
N ILE A 320 20.43 -11.16 -16.60
CA ILE A 320 21.52 -10.61 -17.39
C ILE A 320 22.85 -10.99 -16.73
N GLU A 321 23.78 -11.47 -17.54
CA GLU A 321 24.99 -12.15 -17.06
C GLU A 321 26.25 -11.42 -17.52
N ASN A 322 27.33 -11.63 -16.78
CA ASN A 322 28.68 -11.16 -17.13
C ASN A 322 28.78 -9.64 -17.28
N LEU A 323 28.16 -8.93 -16.32
CA LEU A 323 28.18 -7.49 -16.17
C LEU A 323 29.59 -6.96 -15.93
N ASN A 324 29.89 -5.82 -16.53
CA ASN A 324 31.16 -5.11 -16.43
C ASN A 324 30.94 -3.68 -15.92
N GLU A 325 31.98 -3.11 -15.31
CA GLU A 325 32.00 -1.70 -14.93
C GLU A 325 31.69 -0.82 -16.14
N GLY A 326 30.70 0.07 -15.99
CA GLY A 326 30.25 0.98 -17.04
C GLY A 326 29.13 0.44 -17.94
N ASP A 327 28.68 -0.80 -17.73
CA ASP A 327 27.47 -1.30 -18.41
C ASP A 327 26.24 -0.48 -17.95
N VAL A 328 25.36 -0.17 -18.90
CA VAL A 328 24.06 0.43 -18.65
C VAL A 328 23.00 -0.59 -19.02
N ILE A 329 22.11 -0.92 -18.09
CA ILE A 329 21.11 -1.97 -18.22
C ILE A 329 19.74 -1.32 -18.21
N GLU A 330 18.91 -1.62 -19.20
CA GLU A 330 17.49 -1.32 -19.20
C GLU A 330 16.73 -2.37 -18.40
N PHE A 331 15.77 -1.92 -17.60
CA PHE A 331 14.85 -2.84 -16.93
C PHE A 331 13.39 -2.42 -17.08
N VAL A 332 12.51 -3.42 -17.05
CA VAL A 332 11.07 -3.26 -16.84
C VAL A 332 10.61 -4.29 -15.79
N ASP A 333 9.86 -3.86 -14.78
CA ASP A 333 9.27 -4.77 -13.79
C ASP A 333 7.86 -5.25 -14.19
N ASN A 334 7.30 -6.23 -13.46
CA ASN A 334 5.95 -6.74 -13.70
C ASN A 334 4.83 -5.71 -13.45
N TYR A 335 5.14 -4.58 -12.81
CA TYR A 335 4.23 -3.44 -12.62
C TYR A 335 4.33 -2.41 -13.77
N GLY A 336 5.18 -2.67 -14.78
CA GLY A 336 5.40 -1.79 -15.92
C GLY A 336 6.26 -0.57 -15.61
N LYS A 337 6.91 -0.50 -14.43
CA LYS A 337 7.91 0.52 -14.13
C LYS A 337 9.16 0.23 -14.93
N LYS A 338 9.83 1.30 -15.35
CA LYS A 338 10.98 1.25 -16.25
C LYS A 338 12.12 2.03 -15.65
N GLY A 339 13.34 1.63 -15.97
CA GLY A 339 14.51 2.39 -15.57
C GLY A 339 15.79 1.86 -16.15
N LEU A 340 16.88 2.44 -15.65
CA LEU A 340 18.23 2.09 -16.03
C LEU A 340 19.05 1.76 -14.78
N ILE A 341 19.97 0.82 -14.90
CA ILE A 341 20.98 0.51 -13.89
C ILE A 341 22.35 0.75 -14.53
N LYS A 342 23.22 1.50 -13.87
CA LYS A 342 24.63 1.64 -14.24
C LYS A 342 25.49 0.80 -13.29
N VAL A 343 26.26 -0.13 -13.84
CA VAL A 343 27.12 -1.07 -13.07
C VAL A 343 28.46 -0.44 -12.72
#